data_AF-B4HH33-F1
#
_entry.id   AF-B4HH33-F1
#
_cell.length_a   1.000
_cell.length_b   1.000
_cell.length_c   1.000
_cell.angle_alpha   90.00
_cell.angle_beta   90.00
_cell.angle_gamma   90.00
#
_symmetry.space_group_name_H-M   'P 1'
#
loop_
_entity.id
_entity.type
_entity.pdbx_description
1 polymer ?
#
loop_
_entity_poly.entity_id
_entity_poly.type
_entity_poly.pdbx_seq_one_letter_code
_entity_poly.pdbx_strand_id
1 'polypeptide(L)'
;MSGRILLLPITGHGKANVTLINTKIEHRLIGEPFEKDGVKYMRLKDYRVSFDPKRVYMNFENLFNDKTLSDGMNRFLNENWETVFNELKVGYAKSFGIIFRELSNKLFEKVPFDNIFLS
;
A
#
# COMPACT_ATOMS: atom_id res chain seq x y z
N MET A 1 7.51 6.61 15.57
CA MET A 1 7.34 7.14 14.20
C MET A 1 7.77 8.60 14.21
N SER A 2 8.63 8.99 13.29
CA SER A 2 9.00 10.39 13.07
C SER A 2 8.83 10.66 11.58
N GLY A 3 8.04 11.66 11.23
CA GLY A 3 7.74 11.97 9.85
C GLY A 3 7.12 13.35 9.69
N ARG A 4 6.64 13.63 8.48
CA ARG A 4 5.84 14.81 8.16
C ARG A 4 4.57 14.35 7.47
N ILE A 5 3.44 14.94 7.84
CA ILE A 5 2.22 14.87 7.04
C ILE A 5 1.96 16.29 6.57
N LEU A 6 1.87 16.48 5.25
CA LEU A 6 1.90 17.80 4.61
C LEU A 6 3.16 18.57 5.06
N LEU A 7 2.98 19.68 5.76
CA LEU A 7 4.05 20.53 6.30
C LEU A 7 4.29 20.30 7.80
N LEU A 8 3.45 19.53 8.47
CA LEU A 8 3.47 19.40 9.92
C LEU A 8 4.41 18.26 10.33
N PRO A 9 5.46 18.53 11.11
CA PRO A 9 6.26 17.46 11.70
C PRO A 9 5.40 16.72 12.71
N ILE A 10 5.37 15.39 12.62
CA ILE A 10 4.63 14.52 13.52
C ILE A 10 5.58 13.49 14.09
N THR A 11 5.64 13.44 15.41
CA THR A 11 6.34 12.41 16.16
C THR A 11 5.32 11.71 17.04
N GLY A 12 5.40 10.39 17.10
CA GLY A 12 4.50 9.60 17.93
C GLY A 12 5.07 8.23 18.25
N HIS A 13 4.71 7.73 19.42
CA HIS A 13 5.18 6.44 19.94
C HIS A 13 3.99 5.59 20.38
N GLY A 14 3.51 4.73 19.49
CA GLY A 14 2.36 3.87 19.78
C GLY A 14 1.82 3.21 18.54
N LYS A 15 0.59 2.70 18.63
CA LYS A 15 -0.07 2.07 17.49
C LYS A 15 -0.50 3.12 16.47
N ALA A 16 -0.43 2.73 15.21
CA ALA A 16 -1.06 3.44 14.11
C ALA A 16 -2.18 2.56 13.55
N ASN A 17 -3.37 3.14 13.36
CA ASN A 17 -4.48 2.49 12.68
C ASN A 17 -4.91 3.36 11.49
N VAL A 18 -4.96 2.74 10.31
CA VAL A 18 -5.48 3.37 9.10
C VAL A 18 -6.53 2.43 8.52
N THR A 19 -7.76 2.89 8.43
CA THR A 19 -8.90 2.13 7.91
C THR A 19 -9.42 2.78 6.64
N LEU A 20 -9.44 2.04 5.53
CA LEU A 20 -9.93 2.53 4.24
C LEU A 20 -11.31 1.90 3.95
N ILE A 21 -12.35 2.72 3.76
CA ILE A 21 -13.74 2.28 3.59
C ILE A 21 -14.12 2.32 2.11
N ASN A 22 -14.83 1.28 1.66
CA ASN A 22 -15.34 1.13 0.29
C ASN A 22 -14.27 1.45 -0.75
N THR A 23 -13.14 0.76 -0.62
CA THR A 23 -11.94 1.07 -1.39
C THR A 23 -11.88 0.25 -2.65
N LYS A 24 -11.80 0.94 -3.80
CA LYS A 24 -11.38 0.29 -5.03
C LYS A 24 -9.86 0.19 -5.01
N ILE A 25 -9.34 -1.02 -5.18
CA ILE A 25 -7.91 -1.27 -5.33
C ILE A 25 -7.69 -1.82 -6.72
N GLU A 26 -6.85 -1.16 -7.50
CA GLU A 26 -6.45 -1.64 -8.82
C GLU A 26 -5.03 -2.19 -8.74
N HIS A 27 -4.87 -3.41 -9.25
CA HIS A 27 -3.61 -4.12 -9.32
C HIS A 27 -3.23 -4.23 -10.80
N ARG A 28 -2.06 -3.71 -11.17
CA ARG A 28 -1.52 -3.80 -12.52
C ARG A 28 -0.20 -4.55 -12.50
N LEU A 29 -0.21 -5.73 -13.11
CA LEU A 29 0.91 -6.64 -13.15
C LEU A 29 1.53 -6.58 -14.55
N ILE A 30 2.85 -6.48 -14.62
CA ILE A 30 3.60 -6.57 -15.88
C ILE A 30 4.55 -7.75 -15.75
N GLY A 31 4.27 -8.81 -16.51
CA GLY A 31 5.05 -10.04 -16.55
C GLY A 31 5.71 -10.26 -17.90
N GLU A 32 6.82 -11.00 -17.87
CA GLU A 32 7.49 -11.53 -19.06
C GLU A 32 7.55 -13.06 -18.97
N PRO A 33 7.39 -13.78 -20.10
CA PRO A 33 7.60 -15.21 -20.11
C PRO A 33 9.09 -15.52 -19.94
N PHE A 34 9.39 -16.62 -19.26
CA PHE A 34 10.73 -17.19 -19.24
C PHE A 34 10.66 -18.71 -19.32
N GLU A 35 11.70 -19.34 -19.84
CA GLU A 35 11.78 -20.79 -19.98
C GLU A 35 12.71 -21.37 -18.93
N LYS A 36 12.32 -22.51 -18.36
CA LYS A 36 13.14 -23.31 -17.45
C LYS A 36 12.87 -24.78 -17.74
N ASP A 37 13.92 -25.53 -18.09
CA ASP A 37 13.85 -26.96 -18.39
C ASP A 37 12.82 -27.33 -19.47
N GLY A 38 12.71 -26.51 -20.53
CA GLY A 38 11.75 -26.70 -21.62
C GLY A 38 10.31 -26.29 -21.28
N VAL A 39 10.06 -25.79 -20.07
CA VAL A 39 8.74 -25.39 -19.60
C VAL A 39 8.67 -23.87 -19.50
N LYS A 40 7.61 -23.28 -20.05
CA LYS A 40 7.35 -21.84 -20.02
C LYS A 40 6.70 -21.43 -18.70
N TYR A 41 7.23 -20.40 -18.05
CA TYR A 41 6.72 -19.78 -16.83
C TYR A 41 6.56 -18.27 -17.03
N MET A 42 6.06 -17.56 -16.03
CA MET A 42 5.99 -16.10 -16.02
C MET A 42 6.79 -15.53 -14.86
N ARG A 43 7.53 -14.44 -15.10
CA ARG A 43 8.13 -13.63 -14.04
C ARG A 43 7.54 -12.23 -14.09
N LEU A 44 7.05 -11.73 -12.97
CA LEU A 44 6.63 -10.34 -12.86
C LEU A 44 7.84 -9.42 -12.75
N LYS A 45 7.88 -8.43 -13.64
CA LYS A 45 8.88 -7.34 -13.65
C LYS A 45 8.42 -6.18 -12.77
N ASP A 46 7.15 -5.84 -12.89
CA ASP A 46 6.54 -4.72 -12.19
C ASP A 46 5.17 -5.13 -11.63
N TYR A 47 4.83 -4.56 -10.49
CA TYR A 47 3.54 -4.70 -9.84
C TYR A 47 3.16 -3.35 -9.26
N ARG A 48 2.13 -2.74 -9.83
CA ARG A 48 1.60 -1.45 -9.39
C ARG A 48 0.28 -1.65 -8.68
N VAL A 49 0.11 -0.92 -7.59
CA VAL A 49 -1.13 -0.87 -6.81
C VAL A 49 -1.60 0.57 -6.77
N SER A 50 -2.89 0.80 -6.95
CA SER A 50 -3.50 2.10 -6.67
C SER A 50 -4.73 1.94 -5.81
N PHE A 51 -4.95 2.92 -4.94
CA PHE A 51 -6.05 2.95 -3.96
C PHE A 51 -6.97 4.13 -4.27
N ASP A 52 -8.27 3.86 -4.34
CA ASP A 52 -9.35 4.85 -4.44
C ASP A 52 -10.40 4.56 -3.34
N PRO A 53 -10.13 4.97 -2.09
CA PRO A 53 -11.07 4.84 -0.98
C PRO A 53 -12.15 5.91 -1.03
N LYS A 54 -13.38 5.57 -0.64
CA LYS A 54 -14.44 6.58 -0.43
C LYS A 54 -14.32 7.32 0.89
N ARG A 55 -13.56 6.75 1.85
CA ARG A 55 -13.24 7.38 3.13
C ARG A 55 -12.02 6.71 3.74
N VAL A 56 -11.20 7.48 4.45
CA VAL A 56 -10.09 6.97 5.27
C VAL A 56 -10.23 7.48 6.70
N TYR A 57 -10.05 6.59 7.66
CA TYR A 57 -9.92 6.92 9.08
C TYR A 57 -8.49 6.68 9.53
N MET A 58 -7.93 7.65 10.23
CA MET A 58 -6.56 7.60 10.73
C MET A 58 -6.55 7.82 12.24
N ASN A 59 -5.84 6.98 12.96
CA ASN A 59 -5.61 7.16 14.38
C ASN A 59 -4.16 6.81 14.72
N PHE A 60 -3.44 7.78 15.25
CA PHE A 60 -2.06 7.63 15.70
C PHE A 60 -1.98 7.90 17.20
N GLU A 61 -1.46 6.94 17.95
CA GLU A 61 -1.33 7.05 19.40
C GLU A 61 -0.10 7.86 19.82
N ASN A 62 -0.23 8.55 20.95
CA ASN A 62 0.84 9.30 21.63
C ASN A 62 1.60 10.26 20.69
N LEU A 63 0.87 11.01 19.86
CA LEU A 63 1.51 12.08 19.09
C LEU A 63 1.97 13.19 20.02
N PHE A 64 3.16 13.74 19.76
CA PHE A 64 3.76 14.87 20.50
C PHE A 64 3.99 14.62 22.00
N ASN A 65 3.79 13.38 22.47
CA ASN A 65 3.68 13.03 23.89
C ASN A 65 2.64 13.89 24.65
N ASP A 66 1.63 14.43 23.95
CA ASP A 66 0.57 15.27 24.54
C ASP A 66 -0.80 14.84 24.00
N LYS A 67 -1.72 14.53 24.91
CA LYS A 67 -3.04 14.01 24.54
C LYS A 67 -3.86 15.03 23.76
N THR A 68 -3.84 16.30 24.15
CA THR A 68 -4.63 17.35 23.52
C THR A 68 -4.17 17.59 22.08
N LEU A 69 -2.84 17.66 21.88
CA LEU A 69 -2.25 17.79 20.55
C LEU A 69 -2.50 16.52 19.71
N SER A 70 -2.41 15.34 20.32
CA SER A 70 -2.72 14.08 19.64
C SER A 70 -4.16 14.01 19.17
N ASP A 71 -5.13 14.35 20.03
CA ASP A 71 -6.55 14.35 19.68
C ASP A 71 -6.88 15.41 18.61
N GLY A 72 -6.28 16.59 18.73
CA GLY A 72 -6.40 17.66 17.74
C GLY A 72 -5.85 17.26 16.37
N MET A 73 -4.67 16.64 16.35
CA MET A 73 -4.05 16.16 15.12
C MET A 73 -4.87 15.04 14.48
N ASN A 74 -5.32 14.05 15.25
CA ASN A 74 -6.16 12.99 14.71
C ASN A 74 -7.47 13.55 14.13
N ARG A 75 -8.12 14.54 14.77
CA ARG A 75 -9.28 15.23 14.18
C ARG A 75 -8.93 15.87 12.85
N PHE A 76 -7.86 16.68 12.80
CA PHE A 76 -7.41 17.34 11.57
C PHE A 76 -7.16 16.34 10.44
N LEU A 77 -6.47 15.24 10.72
CA LEU A 77 -6.17 14.20 9.73
C LEU A 77 -7.46 13.56 9.19
N ASN A 78 -8.45 13.30 10.04
CA ASN A 78 -9.71 12.70 9.64
C ASN A 78 -10.63 13.69 8.91
N GLU A 79 -10.64 14.96 9.27
CA GLU A 79 -11.39 16.01 8.55
C GLU A 79 -10.81 16.21 7.14
N ASN A 80 -9.48 16.18 7.02
CA ASN A 80 -8.75 16.41 5.77
C ASN A 80 -8.24 15.11 5.12
N TRP A 81 -8.92 14.00 5.38
CA TRP A 81 -8.46 12.65 5.05
C TRP A 81 -8.10 12.47 3.57
N GLU A 82 -8.83 13.10 2.65
CA GLU A 82 -8.63 12.94 1.22
C GLU A 82 -7.29 13.53 0.78
N THR A 83 -7.01 14.77 1.18
CA THR A 83 -5.74 15.45 0.94
C THR A 83 -4.58 14.69 1.56
N VAL A 84 -4.72 14.30 2.83
CA VAL A 84 -3.69 13.55 3.56
C VAL A 84 -3.42 12.20 2.88
N PHE A 85 -4.47 11.44 2.57
CA PHE A 85 -4.30 10.15 1.94
C PHE A 85 -3.74 10.26 0.52
N ASN A 86 -4.08 11.30 -0.23
CA ASN A 86 -3.51 11.54 -1.56
C ASN A 86 -2.00 11.77 -1.55
N GLU A 87 -1.45 12.34 -0.48
CA GLU A 87 -0.01 12.45 -0.27
C GLU A 87 0.60 11.10 0.13
N LEU A 88 -0.02 10.39 1.07
CA LEU A 88 0.51 9.14 1.61
C LEU A 88 0.39 7.95 0.66
N LYS A 89 -0.62 7.92 -0.21
CA LYS A 89 -0.97 6.76 -1.04
C LYS A 89 0.16 6.33 -1.97
N VAL A 90 1.02 7.26 -2.42
CA VAL A 90 2.16 6.95 -3.29
C VAL A 90 3.17 6.06 -2.58
N GLY A 91 3.46 6.37 -1.30
CA GLY A 91 4.35 5.56 -0.47
C GLY A 91 3.78 4.17 -0.21
N TYR A 92 2.50 4.08 0.14
CA TYR A 92 1.81 2.81 0.32
C TYR A 92 1.78 1.97 -0.96
N ALA A 93 1.41 2.57 -2.09
CA ALA A 93 1.38 1.92 -3.41
C ALA A 93 2.72 1.30 -3.77
N LYS A 94 3.82 2.04 -3.55
CA LYS A 94 5.17 1.54 -3.80
C LYS A 94 5.51 0.34 -2.90
N SER A 95 5.28 0.45 -1.60
CA SER A 95 5.58 -0.62 -0.64
C SER A 95 4.77 -1.88 -0.92
N PHE A 96 3.46 -1.74 -1.16
CA PHE A 96 2.59 -2.88 -1.49
C PHE A 96 2.95 -3.48 -2.86
N GLY A 97 3.32 -2.68 -3.85
CA GLY A 97 3.79 -3.17 -5.13
C GLY A 97 5.00 -4.11 -5.00
N ILE A 98 5.98 -3.76 -4.17
CA ILE A 98 7.14 -4.61 -3.88
C ILE A 98 6.71 -5.93 -3.25
N ILE A 99 5.91 -5.87 -2.18
CA ILE A 99 5.44 -7.04 -1.42
C ILE A 99 4.62 -7.98 -2.32
N PHE A 100 3.65 -7.44 -3.06
CA PHE A 100 2.81 -8.26 -3.92
C PHE A 100 3.58 -8.84 -5.11
N ARG A 101 4.56 -8.13 -5.67
CA ARG A 101 5.44 -8.70 -6.70
C ARG A 101 6.18 -9.92 -6.19
N GLU A 102 6.80 -9.82 -5.01
CA GLU A 102 7.53 -10.93 -4.40
C GLU A 102 6.62 -12.12 -4.09
N LEU A 103 5.43 -11.85 -3.55
CA LEU A 103 4.46 -12.90 -3.26
C LEU A 103 3.97 -13.59 -4.55
N SER A 104 3.61 -12.80 -5.57
CA SER A 104 3.14 -13.33 -6.84
C SER A 104 4.22 -14.11 -7.59
N ASN A 105 5.49 -13.70 -7.55
CA ASN A 105 6.57 -14.45 -8.19
C ASN A 105 6.84 -15.81 -7.53
N LYS A 106 6.54 -15.98 -6.22
CA LYS A 106 6.59 -17.32 -5.60
C LYS A 106 5.63 -18.31 -6.24
N LEU A 107 4.54 -17.83 -6.86
CA LEU A 107 3.58 -18.62 -7.62
C LEU A 107 3.98 -18.71 -9.11
N PHE A 108 4.10 -17.58 -9.78
CA PHE A 108 4.28 -17.51 -11.24
C PHE A 108 5.58 -18.16 -11.75
N GLU A 109 6.63 -18.20 -10.93
CA GLU A 109 7.89 -18.86 -11.29
C GLU A 109 7.89 -20.38 -11.02
N LYS A 110 6.82 -20.91 -10.41
CA LYS A 110 6.70 -22.33 -10.06
C LYS A 110 5.58 -23.06 -10.80
N VAL A 111 4.60 -22.32 -11.31
CA VAL A 111 3.46 -22.88 -12.03
C VAL A 111 3.62 -22.57 -13.52
N PRO A 112 3.62 -23.60 -14.40
CA PRO A 112 3.74 -23.40 -15.85
C PRO A 112 2.71 -22.41 -16.38
N PHE A 113 3.11 -21.58 -17.34
CA PHE A 113 2.29 -20.51 -17.92
C PHE A 113 0.93 -21.02 -18.41
N ASP A 114 0.95 -22.15 -19.13
CA ASP A 114 -0.23 -22.74 -19.76
C ASP A 114 -1.21 -23.35 -18.74
N ASN A 115 -0.77 -23.59 -17.50
CA ASN A 115 -1.66 -24.01 -16.41
C ASN A 115 -2.41 -22.84 -15.77
N ILE A 116 -1.95 -21.60 -15.98
CA ILE A 116 -2.54 -20.39 -15.41
C ILE A 116 -3.44 -19.70 -16.44
N PHE A 117 -2.96 -19.60 -17.67
CA PHE A 117 -3.67 -18.93 -18.76
C PHE A 117 -4.13 -19.98 -19.76
N LEU A 118 -5.42 -20.27 -19.75
CA LEU A 118 -6.04 -21.13 -20.75
C LEU A 118 -6.01 -20.42 -22.11
N SER A 119 -5.51 -21.12 -23.11
CA SER A 119 -5.50 -20.73 -24.53
C SER A 119 -6.82 -21.03 -25.24
#